data_AF-X1VWZ4-F1
#
_entry.id   AF-X1VWZ4-F1
#
_cell.length_a   1.000
_cell.length_b   1.000
_cell.length_c   1.000
_cell.angle_alpha   90.00
_cell.angle_beta   90.00
_cell.angle_gamma   90.00
#
_symmetry.space_group_name_H-M   'P 1'
#
loop_
_entity.id
_entity.type
_entity.pdbx_description
1 polymer ?
#
loop_
_entity_poly.entity_id
_entity_poly.type
_entity_poly.pdbx_seq_one_letter_code
_entity_poly.pdbx_strand_id
1 'polypeptide(L)'
;MSSFMARSARHFLVIKAARLFRKELNKAGLDNLKTLAEGGISIVGTYLEGCSPSEKTQIKRDLGGLLQMGVTSDMIFEELIRQMPELAPIIEGKKGYKKTEVEKLLSFLKE
;
A
#
# COMPACT_ATOMS: atom_id res chain seq x y z
N MET A 1 23.45 12.24 -4.41
CA MET A 1 23.39 10.90 -5.02
C MET A 1 23.30 9.87 -3.92
N SER A 2 22.30 9.00 -3.90
CA SER A 2 22.29 7.85 -2.98
C SER A 2 23.24 6.77 -3.51
N SER A 3 24.02 6.14 -2.62
CA SER A 3 24.92 5.04 -2.99
C SER A 3 24.12 3.87 -3.57
N PHE A 4 24.78 3.01 -4.35
CA PHE A 4 24.17 1.77 -4.84
C PHE A 4 23.52 0.96 -3.70
N MET A 5 24.18 0.86 -2.54
CA MET A 5 23.66 0.18 -1.36
C MET A 5 22.40 0.84 -0.80
N ALA A 6 22.35 2.17 -0.72
CA ALA A 6 21.16 2.88 -0.27
C ALA A 6 19.96 2.69 -1.22
N ARG A 7 20.22 2.62 -2.54
CA ARG A 7 19.19 2.31 -3.55
C ARG A 7 18.69 0.88 -3.42
N SER A 8 19.58 -0.08 -3.27
CA SER A 8 19.24 -1.50 -3.12
C SER A 8 18.47 -1.77 -1.82
N ALA A 9 18.88 -1.15 -0.71
CA ALA A 9 18.16 -1.23 0.55
C ALA A 9 16.73 -0.68 0.41
N ARG A 10 16.56 0.49 -0.22
CA ARG A 10 15.24 1.06 -0.49
C ARG A 10 14.37 0.13 -1.35
N HIS A 11 14.93 -0.45 -2.41
CA HIS A 11 14.19 -1.37 -3.28
C HIS A 11 13.76 -2.64 -2.53
N PHE A 12 14.64 -3.21 -1.71
CA PHE A 12 14.30 -4.36 -0.87
C PHE A 12 13.18 -4.04 0.13
N LEU A 13 13.23 -2.84 0.71
CA LEU A 13 12.23 -2.35 1.64
C LEU A 13 10.85 -2.16 0.97
N VAL A 14 10.82 -1.62 -0.26
CA VAL A 14 9.60 -1.52 -1.08
C VAL A 14 8.99 -2.91 -1.34
N ILE A 15 9.80 -3.89 -1.74
CA ILE A 15 9.37 -5.28 -1.94
C ILE A 15 8.76 -5.86 -0.66
N LYS A 16 9.41 -5.64 0.48
CA LYS A 16 8.93 -6.13 1.78
C LYS A 16 7.59 -5.48 2.16
N ALA A 17 7.44 -4.17 1.95
CA ALA A 17 6.22 -3.44 2.22
C ALA A 17 5.05 -3.94 1.35
N ALA A 18 5.27 -4.07 0.05
CA ALA A 18 4.29 -4.60 -0.89
C ALA A 18 3.86 -6.04 -0.54
N ARG A 19 4.79 -6.89 -0.05
CA ARG A 19 4.47 -8.24 0.42
C ARG A 19 3.50 -8.26 1.61
N LEU A 20 3.58 -7.28 2.51
CA LEU A 20 2.65 -7.17 3.63
C LEU A 20 1.24 -6.87 3.12
N PHE A 21 1.08 -5.84 2.28
CA PHE A 21 -0.21 -5.53 1.65
C PHE A 21 -0.76 -6.70 0.85
N ARG A 22 0.07 -7.36 0.03
CA ARG A 22 -0.32 -8.53 -0.76
C ARG A 22 -0.93 -9.64 0.08
N LYS A 23 -0.33 -9.97 1.23
CA LYS A 23 -0.86 -11.01 2.13
C LYS A 23 -2.27 -10.69 2.59
N GLU A 24 -2.52 -9.42 2.89
CA GLU A 24 -3.81 -8.96 3.42
C GLU A 24 -4.86 -8.85 2.32
N LEU A 25 -4.48 -8.33 1.14
CA LEU A 25 -5.35 -8.30 -0.03
C LEU A 25 -5.75 -9.70 -0.51
N ASN A 26 -4.84 -10.66 -0.43
CA ASN A 26 -5.15 -12.07 -0.72
C ASN A 26 -6.18 -12.66 0.24
N LYS A 27 -6.17 -12.27 1.52
CA LYS A 27 -7.21 -12.69 2.48
C LYS A 27 -8.57 -12.07 2.16
N ALA A 28 -8.57 -10.80 1.74
CA ALA A 28 -9.79 -10.09 1.38
C ALA A 28 -10.46 -10.65 0.11
N GLY A 29 -9.67 -11.22 -0.80
CA GLY A 29 -10.14 -11.81 -2.06
C GLY A 29 -10.36 -10.76 -3.14
N LEU A 30 -10.00 -11.09 -4.39
CA LEU A 30 -9.98 -10.13 -5.50
C LEU A 30 -11.37 -9.57 -5.83
N ASP A 31 -12.42 -10.39 -5.74
CA ASP A 31 -13.80 -9.98 -6.02
C ASP A 31 -14.31 -8.92 -5.03
N ASN A 32 -13.93 -9.05 -3.76
CA ASN A 32 -14.27 -8.07 -2.74
C ASN A 32 -13.56 -6.73 -3.00
N LEU A 33 -12.27 -6.78 -3.35
CA LEU A 33 -11.50 -5.58 -3.71
C LEU A 33 -12.09 -4.86 -4.92
N LYS A 34 -12.54 -5.61 -5.92
CA LYS A 34 -13.21 -5.08 -7.09
C LYS A 34 -14.53 -4.39 -6.70
N THR A 35 -15.35 -5.03 -5.87
CA THR A 35 -16.62 -4.47 -5.37
C THR A 35 -16.40 -3.16 -4.62
N LEU A 36 -15.37 -3.09 -3.76
CA LEU A 36 -15.00 -1.87 -3.04
C LEU A 36 -14.61 -0.75 -4.01
N ALA A 37 -13.73 -1.04 -4.97
CA ALA A 37 -13.26 -0.05 -5.95
C ALA A 37 -14.38 0.44 -6.88
N GLU A 38 -15.27 -0.45 -7.31
CA GLU A 38 -16.47 -0.11 -8.10
C GLU A 38 -17.38 0.85 -7.33
N GLY A 39 -17.62 0.57 -6.05
CA GLY A 39 -18.33 1.45 -5.12
C GLY A 39 -17.60 2.77 -4.80
N GLY A 40 -16.35 2.95 -5.25
CA GLY A 40 -15.52 4.10 -4.91
C GLY A 40 -15.04 4.11 -3.47
N ILE A 41 -15.12 2.97 -2.78
CA ILE A 41 -14.67 2.78 -1.41
C ILE A 41 -13.16 2.51 -1.42
N SER A 42 -12.45 3.09 -0.47
CA SER A 42 -11.00 2.93 -0.36
C SER A 42 -10.63 1.56 0.19
N ILE A 43 -9.87 0.78 -0.57
CA ILE A 43 -9.39 -0.54 -0.13
C ILE A 43 -8.46 -0.40 1.07
N VAL A 44 -7.49 0.52 1.00
CA VAL A 44 -6.57 0.82 2.11
C VAL A 44 -7.32 1.34 3.32
N GLY A 45 -8.27 2.26 3.12
CA GLY A 45 -9.10 2.79 4.21
C GLY A 45 -9.87 1.68 4.92
N THR A 46 -10.60 0.85 4.18
CA THR A 46 -11.36 -0.28 4.72
C THR A 46 -10.47 -1.30 5.42
N TYR A 47 -9.30 -1.61 4.84
CA TYR A 47 -8.34 -2.51 5.49
C TYR A 47 -7.85 -1.94 6.83
N LEU A 48 -7.43 -0.67 6.84
CA LEU A 48 -6.96 -0.02 8.05
C LEU A 48 -8.06 0.06 9.10
N GLU A 49 -9.30 0.37 8.75
CA GLU A 49 -10.44 0.38 9.68
C GLU A 49 -10.64 -0.98 10.35
N GLY A 50 -10.50 -2.08 9.61
CA GLY A 50 -10.59 -3.45 10.10
C GLY A 50 -9.43 -3.93 10.98
N CYS A 51 -8.29 -3.22 10.98
CA CYS A 51 -7.15 -3.57 11.83
C CYS A 51 -7.39 -3.21 13.31
N SER A 52 -6.91 -4.08 14.20
CA SER A 52 -6.86 -3.80 15.64
C SER A 52 -5.90 -2.63 15.96
N PRO A 53 -6.03 -1.98 17.14
CA PRO A 53 -5.14 -0.89 17.53
C PRO A 53 -3.65 -1.25 17.57
N SER A 54 -3.32 -2.49 17.95
CA SER A 54 -1.95 -3.00 17.96
C SER A 54 -1.40 -3.18 16.54
N GLU A 55 -2.19 -3.72 15.62
CA GLU A 55 -1.83 -3.84 14.20
C GLU A 55 -1.63 -2.46 13.55
N LYS A 56 -2.55 -1.52 13.80
CA LYS A 56 -2.41 -0.13 13.32
C LYS A 56 -1.10 0.49 13.80
N THR A 57 -0.77 0.32 15.07
CA THR A 57 0.48 0.84 15.65
C THR A 57 1.70 0.22 14.98
N GLN A 58 1.68 -1.09 14.74
CA GLN A 58 2.77 -1.80 14.07
C GLN A 58 2.94 -1.33 12.62
N ILE A 59 1.85 -1.28 11.85
CA ILE A 59 1.83 -0.80 10.47
C ILE A 59 2.38 0.63 10.39
N LYS A 60 1.96 1.50 11.30
CA LYS A 60 2.43 2.90 11.35
C LYS A 60 3.92 3.02 11.65
N ARG A 61 4.47 2.21 12.57
CA ARG A 61 5.92 2.16 12.83
C ARG A 61 6.68 1.67 11.60
N ASP A 62 6.23 0.57 11.01
CA ASP A 62 6.90 -0.06 9.87
C ASP A 62 6.89 0.87 8.64
N LEU A 63 5.72 1.40 8.27
CA LEU A 63 5.57 2.33 7.15
C LEU A 63 6.22 3.69 7.42
N GLY A 64 6.17 4.20 8.65
CA GLY A 64 6.86 5.43 9.05
C GLY A 64 8.37 5.33 8.90
N GLY A 65 8.96 4.19 9.32
CA GLY A 65 10.38 3.91 9.07
C GLY A 65 10.72 3.84 7.57
N LEU A 66 9.83 3.24 6.77
CA LEU A 66 9.98 3.18 5.31
C LEU A 66 9.98 4.59 4.68
N LEU A 67 9.05 5.46 5.08
CA LEU A 67 8.99 6.85 4.63
C LEU A 67 10.28 7.62 4.95
N GLN A 68 10.82 7.47 6.17
CA GLN A 68 12.07 8.11 6.58
C GLN A 68 13.28 7.64 5.74
N MET A 69 13.23 6.41 5.22
CA MET A 69 14.24 5.88 4.29
C MET A 69 14.01 6.28 2.83
N GLY A 70 12.97 7.08 2.56
CA GLY A 70 12.61 7.62 1.24
C GLY A 70 11.84 6.65 0.35
N VAL A 71 11.19 5.63 0.94
CA VAL A 71 10.16 4.84 0.26
C VAL A 71 8.88 5.67 0.22
N THR A 72 8.27 5.84 -0.96
CA THR A 72 6.99 6.55 -1.09
C THR A 72 5.82 5.57 -1.17
N SER A 73 4.60 6.04 -0.86
CA SER A 73 3.39 5.26 -1.06
C SER A 73 3.24 4.81 -2.52
N ASP A 74 3.54 5.66 -3.49
CA ASP A 74 3.53 5.31 -4.91
C ASP A 74 4.45 4.12 -5.24
N MET A 75 5.68 4.11 -4.71
CA MET A 75 6.61 2.99 -4.89
C MET A 75 6.03 1.68 -4.35
N ILE A 76 5.32 1.72 -3.22
CA ILE A 76 4.67 0.55 -2.62
C ILE A 76 3.54 0.06 -3.54
N PHE A 77 2.71 0.96 -4.06
CA PHE A 77 1.62 0.60 -4.97
C PHE A 77 2.10 0.05 -6.31
N GLU A 78 3.16 0.64 -6.90
CA GLU A 78 3.78 0.13 -8.12
C GLU A 78 4.32 -1.29 -7.92
N GLU A 79 5.03 -1.52 -6.82
CA GLU A 79 5.55 -2.84 -6.49
C GLU A 79 4.43 -3.83 -6.16
N LEU A 80 3.35 -3.37 -5.52
CA LEU A 80 2.18 -4.19 -5.22
C LEU A 80 1.50 -4.67 -6.50
N ILE A 81 1.30 -3.77 -7.47
CA ILE A 81 0.77 -4.11 -8.79
C ILE A 81 1.72 -5.06 -9.53
N ARG A 82 3.04 -4.85 -9.43
CA ARG A 82 4.03 -5.76 -10.01
C ARG A 82 3.94 -7.18 -9.43
N GLN A 83 3.65 -7.30 -8.13
CA GLN A 83 3.50 -8.60 -7.45
C GLN A 83 2.10 -9.23 -7.60
N MET A 84 1.08 -8.42 -7.91
CA MET A 84 -0.31 -8.81 -8.14
C MET A 84 -0.90 -8.03 -9.33
N PRO A 85 -0.56 -8.42 -10.58
CA PRO A 85 -0.98 -7.68 -11.78
C PRO A 85 -2.49 -7.53 -11.92
N GLU A 86 -3.25 -8.44 -11.31
CA GLU A 86 -4.72 -8.43 -11.30
C GLU A 86 -5.31 -7.23 -10.54
N LEU A 87 -4.51 -6.58 -9.66
CA LEU A 87 -4.89 -5.34 -9.00
C LEU A 87 -4.75 -4.11 -9.91
N ALA A 88 -3.95 -4.18 -10.97
CA ALA A 88 -3.78 -3.05 -11.90
C ALA A 88 -5.12 -2.51 -12.43
N PRO A 89 -6.03 -3.32 -13.00
CA PRO A 89 -7.32 -2.83 -13.47
C PRO A 89 -8.22 -2.27 -12.35
N ILE A 90 -8.01 -2.65 -11.10
CA ILE A 90 -8.78 -2.17 -9.94
C ILE A 90 -8.24 -0.80 -9.48
N ILE A 91 -6.92 -0.70 -9.32
CA ILE A 91 -6.25 0.49 -8.77
C ILE A 91 -6.09 1.59 -9.82
N GLU A 92 -5.76 1.21 -11.06
CA GLU A 92 -5.45 2.13 -12.16
C GLU A 92 -6.63 2.30 -13.12
N GLY A 93 -7.60 1.37 -13.13
CA GLY A 93 -8.74 1.41 -14.05
C GLY A 93 -9.70 2.57 -13.82
N LYS A 94 -9.69 3.18 -12.62
CA LYS A 94 -10.51 4.35 -12.30
C LYS A 94 -9.64 5.56 -12.06
N LYS A 95 -9.85 6.61 -12.89
CA LYS A 95 -9.09 7.86 -12.81
C LYS A 95 -9.20 8.46 -11.40
N GLY A 96 -8.05 8.67 -10.77
CA GLY A 96 -7.95 9.25 -9.43
C GLY A 96 -8.08 8.25 -8.28
N TYR A 97 -8.46 6.99 -8.50
CA TYR A 97 -8.62 6.02 -7.42
C TYR A 97 -7.28 5.70 -6.72
N LYS A 98 -6.22 5.40 -7.49
CA LYS A 98 -4.85 5.27 -6.96
C LYS A 98 -4.42 6.48 -6.11
N LYS A 99 -4.77 7.69 -6.54
CA LYS A 99 -4.45 8.92 -5.80
C LYS A 99 -5.16 8.96 -4.45
N THR A 100 -6.45 8.62 -4.42
CA THR A 100 -7.22 8.50 -3.17
C THR A 100 -6.60 7.46 -2.22
N GLU A 101 -6.20 6.30 -2.73
CA GLU A 101 -5.56 5.26 -1.93
C GLU A 101 -4.23 5.73 -1.32
N VAL A 102 -3.42 6.43 -2.11
CA VAL A 102 -2.15 7.04 -1.66
C VAL A 102 -2.41 8.10 -0.58
N GLU A 103 -3.40 8.98 -0.78
CA GLU A 103 -3.77 10.02 0.19
C GLU A 103 -4.31 9.44 1.50
N LYS A 104 -5.09 8.37 1.44
CA LYS A 104 -5.57 7.64 2.62
C LYS A 104 -4.42 7.04 3.41
N LEU A 105 -3.48 6.38 2.73
CA LEU A 105 -2.30 5.82 3.38
C LEU A 105 -1.43 6.93 4.01
N LEU A 106 -1.22 8.04 3.31
CA LEU A 106 -0.44 9.16 3.85
C LEU A 106 -1.11 9.82 5.04
N SER A 107 -2.44 9.95 5.03
CA SER A 107 -3.21 10.50 6.15
C SER A 107 -3.06 9.63 7.40
N PHE A 108 -3.19 8.31 7.25
CA PHE A 108 -2.97 7.36 8.34
C PHE A 108 -1.57 7.44 8.97
N LEU A 109 -0.55 7.75 8.16
CA LEU A 109 0.83 7.89 8.63
C LEU A 109 1.14 9.24 9.30
N LYS A 110 0.26 10.23 9.13
CA LYS A 110 0.38 11.59 9.72
C LYS A 110 -0.44 11.80 10.98
N GLU A 111 -1.54 11.07 11.14
CA GLU A 111 -2.21 10.89 12.44
C GLU A 111 -1.23 10.36 13.49
#